data_AF-A0A956DNH5-F1
#
_entry.id   AF-A0A956DNH5-F1
#
_cell.length_a   1.000
_cell.length_b   1.000
_cell.length_c   1.000
_cell.angle_alpha   90.00
_cell.angle_beta   90.00
_cell.angle_gamma   90.00
#
_symmetry.space_group_name_H-M   'P 1'
#
loop_
_entity.id
_entity.type
_entity.pdbx_description
1 polymer ?
#
loop_
_entity_poly.entity_id
_entity_poly.type
_entity_poly.pdbx_seq_one_letter_code
_entity_poly.pdbx_strand_id
1 'polypeptide(L)'
;MRSLGIPVLLLGVSLAGCTTDRDLEPEGTFRVTVTAVDGGMVPDATAPLPPNLGDRLERWSLTVEALDAQGNPDTSYAGVARLEVVPGSLDSVSGPSALGRNLRFSGGKAEGEARVTAMFGPTRLWVTDIGYVPAGPDETPACSNGVDDDGDVAVDFPNDPGCAFADDMTEEEGTLRTGVSEAIAYDLPSLADVQGRGALTPYDAVAVDVKTQPSRLIVTRVASDGFYVSDIDETNGYGHVFAFNFNPPEGMRVCHRLERLSGTASEFFGFTELSFPSYDIGRVTEVDGASCARDADCAETEFCERRSVTAVGRCQPCLVPDPVVLTASLIQNDSGMEQLESALVRVEQPRIPAKLGPGVPLEEQSTFLFETNATNCDLNGDGQVDFLDERESRCSNQCGSADDCSEWTGYAARGNYKVLVGQVVIQINTGTAQGFDPLKHRGKTLAYVTGTLRNFSGGSLNWTIETRCAEDLVCTFDDVCVPEPLPSHSACIAPATEGDNDAGSN
;
A
#
# COMPACT_ATOMS: atom_id res chain seq x y z
N MET A 1 -61.80 17.49 -51.48
CA MET A 1 -61.03 16.31 -51.05
C MET A 1 -60.35 16.65 -49.75
N ARG A 2 -60.63 15.89 -48.70
CA ARG A 2 -60.03 16.01 -47.37
C ARG A 2 -58.57 15.52 -47.42
N SER A 3 -57.65 16.25 -46.80
CA SER A 3 -56.34 15.74 -46.39
C SER A 3 -56.30 15.82 -44.88
N LEU A 4 -56.21 14.66 -44.23
CA LEU A 4 -56.03 14.50 -42.79
C LEU A 4 -54.58 14.85 -42.44
N GLY A 5 -54.39 15.79 -41.52
CA GLY A 5 -53.14 15.98 -40.78
C GLY A 5 -53.32 15.46 -39.35
N ILE A 6 -52.52 14.46 -38.98
CA ILE A 6 -52.48 13.80 -37.67
C ILE A 6 -51.91 14.78 -36.63
N PRO A 7 -52.53 14.97 -35.44
CA PRO A 7 -51.91 15.74 -34.37
C PRO A 7 -50.89 14.85 -33.63
N VAL A 8 -49.63 15.30 -33.60
CA VAL A 8 -48.59 14.74 -32.73
C VAL A 8 -48.85 15.22 -31.31
N LEU A 9 -49.21 14.29 -30.43
CA LEU A 9 -49.37 14.52 -28.99
C LEU A 9 -47.97 14.51 -28.35
N LEU A 10 -47.46 15.68 -27.98
CA LEU A 10 -46.27 15.80 -27.14
C LEU A 10 -46.64 15.41 -25.70
N LEU A 11 -46.34 14.17 -25.32
CA LEU A 11 -46.27 13.78 -23.91
C LEU A 11 -45.00 14.40 -23.32
N GLY A 12 -45.16 15.45 -22.51
CA GLY A 12 -44.12 15.92 -21.62
C GLY A 12 -43.93 14.91 -20.49
N VAL A 13 -42.89 14.09 -20.59
CA VAL A 13 -42.42 13.26 -19.47
C VAL A 13 -41.65 14.19 -18.54
N SER A 14 -42.30 14.66 -17.49
CA SER A 14 -41.61 15.25 -16.34
C SER A 14 -40.92 14.12 -15.60
N LEU A 15 -39.62 13.96 -15.82
CA LEU A 15 -38.74 13.21 -14.93
C LEU A 15 -38.63 14.02 -13.63
N ALA A 16 -39.55 13.77 -12.69
CA ALA A 16 -39.30 14.10 -11.30
C ALA A 16 -38.25 13.11 -10.81
N GLY A 17 -36.98 13.52 -10.82
CA GLY A 17 -36.00 12.85 -9.98
C GLY A 17 -36.43 13.06 -8.53
N CYS A 18 -36.54 11.99 -7.75
CA CYS A 18 -36.59 12.10 -6.30
C CYS A 18 -35.18 12.52 -5.85
N THR A 19 -34.92 13.81 -5.81
CA THR A 19 -33.85 14.37 -4.98
C THR A 19 -34.56 15.14 -3.88
N THR A 20 -34.51 14.63 -2.66
CA THR A 20 -34.81 15.45 -1.48
C THR A 20 -33.69 16.48 -1.38
N ASP A 21 -33.94 17.69 -1.88
CA ASP A 21 -33.12 18.85 -1.50
C ASP A 21 -33.38 19.08 0.00
N ARG A 22 -32.54 18.49 0.87
CA ARG A 22 -32.42 18.96 2.25
C ARG A 22 -31.75 20.32 2.16
N ASP A 23 -32.52 21.39 2.39
CA ASP A 23 -31.96 22.71 2.63
C ASP A 23 -30.98 22.58 3.80
N LEU A 24 -29.68 22.74 3.53
CA LEU A 24 -28.63 22.78 4.56
C LEU A 24 -28.74 24.11 5.31
N GLU A 25 -29.79 24.26 6.11
CA GLU A 25 -29.88 25.32 7.11
C GLU A 25 -28.76 25.05 8.14
N PRO A 26 -27.86 26.01 8.42
CA PRO A 26 -26.79 25.79 9.39
C PRO A 26 -27.40 25.62 10.78
N GLU A 27 -27.59 24.38 11.24
CA GLU A 27 -28.22 24.11 12.54
C GLU A 27 -27.28 24.34 13.73
N GLY A 28 -25.96 24.40 13.49
CA GLY A 28 -24.93 24.57 14.51
C GLY A 28 -23.63 23.82 14.22
N THR A 29 -22.73 23.76 15.19
CA THR A 29 -21.44 23.02 15.11
C THR A 29 -20.99 22.59 16.51
N PHE A 30 -19.98 21.72 16.60
CA PHE A 30 -19.30 21.45 17.87
C PHE A 30 -17.96 22.19 17.98
N ARG A 31 -17.72 22.79 19.15
CA ARG A 31 -16.38 23.14 19.61
C ARG A 31 -15.79 21.95 20.33
N VAL A 32 -14.83 21.29 19.69
CA VAL A 32 -14.13 20.12 20.24
C VAL A 32 -12.79 20.57 20.80
N THR A 33 -12.48 20.19 22.04
CA THR A 33 -11.21 20.52 22.68
C THR A 33 -10.65 19.26 23.34
N VAL A 34 -9.49 18.81 22.87
CA VAL A 34 -8.66 17.86 23.63
C VAL A 34 -7.88 18.67 24.65
N THR A 35 -8.03 18.33 25.92
CA THR A 35 -7.48 19.09 27.06
C THR A 35 -6.19 18.48 27.59
N ALA A 36 -5.98 17.18 27.39
CA ALA A 36 -4.77 16.48 27.79
C ALA A 36 -4.54 15.21 26.95
N VAL A 37 -3.28 14.86 26.75
CA VAL A 37 -2.83 13.57 26.19
C VAL A 37 -2.04 12.83 27.26
N ASP A 38 -2.51 11.65 27.65
CA ASP A 38 -2.01 10.84 28.77
C ASP A 38 -1.86 11.61 30.11
N GLY A 39 -2.71 12.61 30.32
CA GLY A 39 -2.68 13.50 31.49
C GLY A 39 -1.62 14.61 31.41
N GLY A 40 -0.87 14.69 30.32
CA GLY A 40 0.08 15.76 30.02
C GLY A 40 -0.52 16.87 29.15
N MET A 41 0.33 17.81 28.75
CA MET A 41 -0.03 18.85 27.78
C MET A 41 -0.28 18.24 26.41
N VAL A 42 -1.19 18.85 25.65
CA VAL A 42 -1.46 18.44 24.25
C VAL A 42 -0.24 18.78 23.39
N PRO A 43 0.35 17.79 22.67
CA PRO A 43 1.47 18.02 21.76
C PRO A 43 1.14 19.01 20.65
N ASP A 44 2.07 19.92 20.38
CA ASP A 44 2.01 20.85 19.26
C ASP A 44 3.11 20.57 18.23
N ALA A 45 3.03 21.23 17.08
CA ALA A 45 3.95 21.00 15.96
C ALA A 45 5.44 21.29 16.26
N THR A 46 5.77 21.97 17.37
CA THR A 46 7.15 22.23 17.79
C THR A 46 7.75 21.10 18.60
N ALA A 47 6.91 20.23 19.17
CA ALA A 47 7.30 19.06 19.94
C ALA A 47 6.33 17.89 19.68
N PRO A 48 6.28 17.36 18.43
CA PRO A 48 5.40 16.24 18.09
C PRO A 48 5.81 14.96 18.84
N LEU A 49 4.83 14.10 19.11
CA LEU A 49 5.07 12.74 19.61
C LEU A 49 5.56 11.82 18.48
N PRO A 50 6.31 10.75 18.76
CA PRO A 50 6.56 9.70 17.78
C PRO A 50 5.26 9.10 17.23
N PRO A 51 5.21 8.64 15.98
CA PRO A 51 4.04 7.96 15.44
C PRO A 51 3.68 6.76 16.33
N ASN A 52 2.38 6.56 16.51
CA ASN A 52 1.83 5.40 17.19
C ASN A 52 1.58 4.31 16.16
N LEU A 53 2.12 3.11 16.39
CA LEU A 53 2.10 2.01 15.42
C LEU A 53 1.00 0.99 15.72
N GLY A 54 -0.07 1.40 16.40
CA GLY A 54 -1.12 0.46 16.83
C GLY A 54 -0.74 -0.35 18.08
N ASP A 55 0.49 -0.20 18.59
CA ASP A 55 1.08 -1.00 19.65
C ASP A 55 0.72 -0.53 21.07
N ARG A 56 0.13 0.67 21.19
CA ARG A 56 -0.26 1.27 22.47
C ARG A 56 -1.53 2.12 22.37
N LEU A 57 -2.31 2.12 23.45
CA LEU A 57 -3.46 3.00 23.60
C LEU A 57 -3.06 4.27 24.37
N GLU A 58 -3.30 5.43 23.76
CA GLU A 58 -3.15 6.74 24.40
C GLU A 58 -4.50 7.25 24.92
N ARG A 59 -4.49 8.01 26.01
CA ARG A 59 -5.70 8.60 26.60
C ARG A 59 -5.82 10.08 26.24
N TRP A 60 -6.87 10.45 25.51
CA TRP A 60 -7.18 11.85 25.19
C TRP A 60 -8.35 12.33 26.05
N SER A 61 -8.07 13.20 27.02
CA SER A 61 -9.11 13.89 27.78
C SER A 61 -9.71 15.00 26.92
N LEU A 62 -11.03 15.12 26.88
CA LEU A 62 -11.72 16.02 25.96
C LEU A 62 -12.98 16.65 26.56
N THR A 63 -13.33 17.82 26.02
CA THR A 63 -14.59 18.51 26.24
C THR A 63 -15.18 18.93 24.90
N VAL A 64 -16.51 18.83 24.77
CA VAL A 64 -17.24 19.24 23.57
C VAL A 64 -18.39 20.17 23.96
N GLU A 65 -18.52 21.29 23.25
CA GLU A 65 -19.59 22.27 23.44
C GLU A 65 -20.36 22.44 22.12
N ALA A 66 -21.68 22.28 22.17
CA ALA A 66 -22.58 22.58 21.06
C ALA A 66 -22.70 24.10 20.88
N LEU A 67 -22.61 24.54 19.63
CA LEU A 67 -22.76 25.93 19.24
C LEU A 67 -23.94 26.07 18.28
N ASP A 68 -24.67 27.18 18.39
CA ASP A 68 -25.72 27.56 17.45
C ASP A 68 -25.13 28.04 16.12
N ALA A 69 -26.00 28.34 15.15
CA ALA A 69 -25.65 28.85 13.84
C ALA A 69 -24.85 30.16 13.86
N GLN A 70 -24.88 30.91 14.98
CA GLN A 70 -24.14 32.16 15.18
C GLN A 70 -22.84 31.95 15.97
N GLY A 71 -22.52 30.71 16.37
CA GLY A 71 -21.33 30.35 17.13
C GLY A 71 -21.42 30.58 18.64
N ASN A 72 -22.61 30.86 19.18
CA ASN A 72 -22.83 30.97 20.62
C ASN A 72 -23.11 29.59 21.22
N PRO A 73 -22.86 29.36 22.53
CA PRO A 73 -23.20 28.09 23.17
C PRO A 73 -24.69 27.75 23.03
N ASP A 74 -24.98 26.60 22.42
CA ASP A 74 -26.31 26.03 22.32
C ASP A 74 -26.57 25.09 23.48
N THR A 75 -27.12 25.61 24.57
CA THR A 75 -27.45 24.82 25.76
C THR A 75 -28.68 23.93 25.57
N SER A 76 -29.41 24.05 24.45
CA SER A 76 -30.61 23.25 24.17
C SER A 76 -30.27 21.89 23.56
N TYR A 77 -29.07 21.75 22.96
CA TYR A 77 -28.63 20.49 22.40
C TYR A 77 -28.40 19.42 23.48
N ALA A 78 -29.02 18.25 23.27
CA ALA A 78 -28.98 17.09 24.17
C ALA A 78 -28.80 15.76 23.42
N GLY A 79 -28.36 15.81 22.16
CA GLY A 79 -28.17 14.65 21.29
C GLY A 79 -26.93 13.82 21.65
N VAL A 80 -26.66 12.84 20.81
CA VAL A 80 -25.50 11.94 20.93
C VAL A 80 -24.59 12.14 19.73
N ALA A 81 -23.30 12.32 19.98
CA ALA A 81 -22.31 12.49 18.92
C ALA A 81 -21.29 11.34 18.92
N ARG A 82 -20.95 10.85 17.74
CA ARG A 82 -19.91 9.85 17.50
C ARG A 82 -18.54 10.50 17.43
N LEU A 83 -17.54 9.81 17.98
CA LEU A 83 -16.13 10.19 17.91
C LEU A 83 -15.41 9.38 16.83
N GLU A 84 -14.52 10.05 16.12
CA GLU A 84 -13.58 9.44 15.17
C GLU A 84 -12.22 10.14 15.28
N VAL A 85 -11.14 9.41 15.02
CA VAL A 85 -9.77 9.93 15.06
C VAL A 85 -9.17 9.78 13.68
N VAL A 86 -8.65 10.88 13.12
CA VAL A 86 -8.12 10.89 11.76
C VAL A 86 -6.76 11.59 11.71
N PRO A 87 -5.68 10.92 11.24
CA PRO A 87 -5.57 9.47 11.05
C PRO A 87 -5.49 8.73 12.39
N GLY A 88 -6.00 7.50 12.44
CA GLY A 88 -5.90 6.63 13.62
C GLY A 88 -7.18 5.86 13.88
N SER A 89 -7.26 5.27 15.06
CA SER A 89 -8.42 4.48 15.47
C SER A 89 -8.83 4.82 16.90
N LEU A 90 -10.14 4.97 17.09
CA LEU A 90 -10.76 5.11 18.39
C LEU A 90 -11.13 3.72 18.93
N ASP A 91 -10.50 3.30 20.01
CA ASP A 91 -10.80 2.04 20.70
C ASP A 91 -12.08 2.18 21.55
N SER A 92 -12.09 3.12 22.49
CA SER A 92 -13.19 3.28 23.45
C SER A 92 -13.31 4.70 23.98
N VAL A 93 -14.48 5.03 24.52
CA VAL A 93 -14.75 6.32 25.19
C VAL A 93 -15.22 6.03 26.61
N SER A 94 -14.72 6.80 27.57
CA SER A 94 -15.09 6.68 28.98
C SER A 94 -15.32 8.06 29.60
N GLY A 95 -15.95 8.11 30.78
CA GLY A 95 -16.29 9.36 31.45
C GLY A 95 -17.80 9.58 31.57
N PRO A 96 -18.22 10.73 32.14
CA PRO A 96 -19.61 10.95 32.53
C PRO A 96 -20.57 11.10 31.35
N SER A 97 -20.09 11.56 30.18
CA SER A 97 -20.89 11.65 28.96
C SER A 97 -20.74 10.44 28.04
N ALA A 98 -19.92 9.44 28.39
CA ALA A 98 -19.62 8.33 27.49
C ALA A 98 -20.84 7.40 27.30
N LEU A 99 -21.13 7.07 26.05
CA LEU A 99 -22.14 6.09 25.65
C LEU A 99 -21.55 5.22 24.53
N GLY A 100 -20.93 4.10 24.91
CA GLY A 100 -20.18 3.27 23.95
C GLY A 100 -18.98 4.03 23.38
N ARG A 101 -18.92 4.18 22.05
CA ARG A 101 -17.92 5.01 21.32
C ARG A 101 -18.42 6.44 21.03
N ASN A 102 -19.50 6.85 21.69
CA ASN A 102 -20.16 8.14 21.50
C ASN A 102 -20.14 8.97 22.79
N LEU A 103 -20.55 10.25 22.68
CA LEU A 103 -20.80 11.15 23.80
C LEU A 103 -22.26 11.61 23.79
N ARG A 104 -22.93 11.49 24.94
CA ARG A 104 -24.26 12.07 25.17
C ARG A 104 -24.13 13.47 25.77
N PHE A 105 -24.74 14.44 25.12
CA PHE A 105 -24.70 15.83 25.57
C PHE A 105 -25.73 16.09 26.67
N SER A 106 -25.37 16.99 27.58
CA SER A 106 -26.27 17.53 28.60
C SER A 106 -26.04 19.04 28.70
N GLY A 107 -27.11 19.82 28.49
CA GLY A 107 -27.03 21.28 28.49
C GLY A 107 -26.04 21.84 27.46
N GLY A 108 -25.98 21.21 26.27
CA GLY A 108 -25.06 21.59 25.21
C GLY A 108 -23.60 21.18 25.45
N LYS A 109 -23.29 20.37 26.46
CA LYS A 109 -21.91 19.99 26.79
C LYS A 109 -21.74 18.48 26.96
N ALA A 110 -20.56 18.00 26.61
CA ALA A 110 -20.11 16.64 26.88
C ALA A 110 -18.63 16.62 27.28
N GLU A 111 -18.25 15.69 28.16
CA GLU A 111 -16.85 15.48 28.54
C GLU A 111 -16.53 13.99 28.69
N GLY A 112 -15.27 13.64 28.43
CA GLY A 112 -14.83 12.25 28.52
C GLY A 112 -13.36 12.06 28.25
N GLU A 113 -12.99 10.80 28.08
CA GLU A 113 -11.67 10.34 27.70
C GLU A 113 -11.80 9.33 26.55
N ALA A 114 -11.15 9.62 25.43
CA ALA A 114 -11.03 8.73 24.29
C ALA A 114 -9.73 7.91 24.39
N ARG A 115 -9.81 6.59 24.20
CA ARG A 115 -8.65 5.71 24.01
C ARG A 115 -8.40 5.55 22.52
N VAL A 116 -7.20 5.92 22.08
CA VAL A 116 -6.87 6.05 20.66
C VAL A 116 -5.55 5.36 20.35
N THR A 117 -5.40 4.88 19.10
CA THR A 117 -4.18 4.20 18.62
C THR A 117 -3.94 4.47 17.13
N ALA A 118 -2.76 4.08 16.63
CA ALA A 118 -2.37 4.19 15.21
C ALA A 118 -2.35 5.63 14.65
N MET A 119 -2.11 6.63 15.51
CA MET A 119 -2.01 8.04 15.12
C MET A 119 -0.63 8.39 14.56
N PHE A 120 -0.61 9.27 13.57
CA PHE A 120 0.60 9.87 13.03
C PHE A 120 0.30 11.24 12.40
N GLY A 121 1.34 12.04 12.16
CA GLY A 121 1.18 13.37 11.61
C GLY A 121 0.24 14.27 12.43
N PRO A 122 -0.36 15.30 11.80
CA PRO A 122 -1.39 16.11 12.41
C PRO A 122 -2.69 15.30 12.59
N THR A 123 -2.94 14.80 13.80
CA THR A 123 -4.11 13.99 14.11
C THR A 123 -5.22 14.81 14.76
N ARG A 124 -6.48 14.56 14.39
CA ARG A 124 -7.64 15.28 14.91
C ARG A 124 -8.72 14.34 15.42
N LEU A 125 -9.41 14.79 16.47
CA LEU A 125 -10.65 14.18 16.92
C LEU A 125 -11.83 14.84 16.22
N TRP A 126 -12.61 14.05 15.50
CA TRP A 126 -13.87 14.43 14.88
C TRP A 126 -15.02 14.03 15.79
N VAL A 127 -16.00 14.92 15.91
CA VAL A 127 -17.23 14.69 16.67
C VAL A 127 -18.40 15.04 15.77
N THR A 128 -19.29 14.10 15.52
CA THR A 128 -20.43 14.29 14.61
C THR A 128 -21.71 13.80 15.26
N ASP A 129 -22.76 14.62 15.20
CA ASP A 129 -24.09 14.24 15.65
C ASP A 129 -24.63 13.08 14.80
N ILE A 130 -25.10 12.03 15.46
CA ILE A 130 -25.58 10.81 14.78
C ILE A 130 -27.10 10.67 14.82
N GLY A 131 -27.83 11.66 15.34
CA GLY A 131 -29.30 11.62 15.38
C GLY A 131 -29.88 10.67 16.43
N TYR A 132 -29.04 9.88 17.10
CA TYR A 132 -29.49 8.81 17.99
C TYR A 132 -30.37 9.28 19.17
N VAL A 133 -31.60 8.75 19.22
CA VAL A 133 -32.54 8.92 20.32
C VAL A 133 -32.86 7.55 20.95
N PRO A 134 -32.26 7.20 22.10
CA PRO A 134 -32.44 5.87 22.70
C PRO A 134 -33.87 5.63 23.19
N ALA A 135 -34.41 4.46 22.88
CA ALA A 135 -35.70 3.99 23.35
C ALA A 135 -35.76 3.77 24.87
N GLY A 136 -36.90 4.12 25.48
CA GLY A 136 -37.21 3.77 26.85
C GLY A 136 -37.51 2.27 27.04
N PRO A 137 -37.50 1.75 28.28
CA PRO A 137 -37.70 0.33 28.56
C PRO A 137 -39.03 -0.28 28.09
N ASP A 138 -40.04 0.57 27.85
CA ASP A 138 -41.39 0.17 27.43
C ASP A 138 -41.76 0.77 26.05
N GLU A 139 -40.79 1.33 25.32
CA GLU A 139 -40.99 1.91 24.00
C GLU A 139 -40.53 0.93 22.92
N THR A 140 -41.30 0.84 21.83
CA THR A 140 -40.88 0.12 20.63
C THR A 140 -40.05 1.09 19.79
N PRO A 141 -38.75 0.84 19.55
CA PRO A 141 -37.91 1.69 18.71
C PRO A 141 -38.45 1.74 17.28
N ALA A 142 -38.34 2.90 16.63
CA ALA A 142 -38.67 3.04 15.21
C ALA A 142 -37.82 2.06 14.39
N CYS A 143 -36.51 2.09 14.64
CA CYS A 143 -35.46 1.30 13.98
C CYS A 143 -35.46 -0.22 14.27
N SER A 144 -36.50 -0.77 14.87
CA SER A 144 -36.66 -2.23 15.03
C SER A 144 -38.13 -2.70 15.02
N ASN A 145 -39.04 -1.90 14.46
CA ASN A 145 -40.47 -2.20 14.51
C ASN A 145 -41.01 -2.87 13.22
N GLY A 146 -40.19 -2.99 12.16
CA GLY A 146 -40.57 -3.61 10.89
C GLY A 146 -41.26 -2.67 9.90
N VAL A 147 -41.21 -1.36 10.12
CA VAL A 147 -41.88 -0.32 9.33
C VAL A 147 -40.85 0.72 8.89
N ASP A 148 -41.06 1.27 7.70
CA ASP A 148 -40.40 2.48 7.19
C ASP A 148 -41.15 3.69 7.79
N ASP A 149 -40.63 4.23 8.90
CA ASP A 149 -41.23 5.31 9.69
C ASP A 149 -40.95 6.71 9.09
N ASP A 150 -39.88 6.90 8.30
CA ASP A 150 -39.52 8.18 7.68
C ASP A 150 -39.90 8.29 6.19
N GLY A 151 -40.22 7.17 5.54
CA GLY A 151 -40.71 7.06 4.18
C GLY A 151 -39.62 7.00 3.10
N ASP A 152 -38.37 6.67 3.45
CA ASP A 152 -37.23 6.65 2.52
C ASP A 152 -37.03 5.29 1.79
N VAL A 153 -37.88 4.30 2.08
CA VAL A 153 -37.88 2.92 1.57
C VAL A 153 -36.87 1.99 2.25
N ALA A 154 -35.94 2.52 3.03
CA ALA A 154 -35.20 1.71 3.98
C ALA A 154 -36.11 1.34 5.16
N VAL A 155 -35.76 0.25 5.84
CA VAL A 155 -36.57 -0.29 6.93
C VAL A 155 -35.61 -0.81 7.98
N ASP A 156 -35.69 -0.21 9.17
CA ASP A 156 -34.99 -0.60 10.38
C ASP A 156 -33.46 -0.69 10.27
N PHE A 157 -32.81 -0.74 11.43
CA PHE A 157 -31.40 -1.09 11.52
C PHE A 157 -31.14 -2.55 11.07
N PRO A 158 -30.07 -2.85 10.30
CA PRO A 158 -28.98 -1.97 9.86
C PRO A 158 -29.13 -1.44 8.42
N ASN A 159 -30.30 -1.66 7.79
CA ASN A 159 -30.48 -1.32 6.38
C ASN A 159 -30.87 0.14 6.19
N ASP A 160 -31.52 0.72 7.21
CA ASP A 160 -31.87 2.13 7.30
C ASP A 160 -30.69 3.01 7.74
N PRO A 161 -30.22 3.96 6.91
CA PRO A 161 -29.13 4.88 7.25
C PRO A 161 -29.48 5.92 8.31
N GLY A 162 -30.77 6.25 8.48
CA GLY A 162 -31.27 7.13 9.53
C GLY A 162 -31.25 6.46 10.92
N CYS A 163 -31.22 5.13 10.96
CA CYS A 163 -31.07 4.37 12.19
C CYS A 163 -29.61 4.29 12.69
N ALA A 164 -29.28 5.04 13.74
CA ALA A 164 -27.96 4.94 14.36
C ALA A 164 -27.74 3.59 15.07
N PHE A 165 -28.80 3.04 15.66
CA PHE A 165 -28.82 1.75 16.38
C PHE A 165 -30.22 1.10 16.31
N ALA A 166 -30.30 -0.20 16.61
CA ALA A 166 -31.58 -0.92 16.64
C ALA A 166 -32.56 -0.42 17.75
N ASP A 167 -32.06 0.26 18.78
CA ASP A 167 -32.87 0.83 19.85
C ASP A 167 -33.10 2.35 19.68
N ASP A 168 -32.98 2.85 18.44
CA ASP A 168 -33.25 4.25 18.10
C ASP A 168 -34.76 4.49 17.88
N MET A 169 -35.26 5.59 18.43
CA MET A 169 -36.67 6.01 18.35
C MET A 169 -36.99 6.80 17.08
N THR A 170 -35.97 7.12 16.27
CA THR A 170 -36.14 7.86 15.02
C THR A 170 -35.32 7.22 13.91
N GLU A 171 -35.88 7.16 12.70
CA GLU A 171 -35.15 6.84 11.46
C GLU A 171 -34.63 8.13 10.78
N GLU A 172 -34.34 9.17 11.57
CA GLU A 172 -33.86 10.45 11.04
C GLU A 172 -32.33 10.50 11.14
N GLU A 173 -31.66 10.85 10.05
CA GLU A 173 -30.22 11.13 10.10
C GLU A 173 -29.90 12.26 11.11
N GLY A 174 -28.69 12.23 11.67
CA GLY A 174 -28.22 13.30 12.56
C GLY A 174 -28.24 14.69 11.90
N THR A 175 -28.22 15.73 12.72
CA THR A 175 -28.27 17.14 12.28
C THR A 175 -27.03 17.61 11.50
N LEU A 176 -26.10 16.70 11.21
CA LEU A 176 -24.79 16.95 10.60
C LEU A 176 -23.95 18.01 11.35
N ARG A 177 -24.31 18.33 12.59
CA ARG A 177 -23.46 19.12 13.49
C ARG A 177 -22.16 18.35 13.67
N THR A 178 -21.08 18.90 13.14
CA THR A 178 -19.74 18.35 13.27
C THR A 178 -18.83 19.37 13.91
N GLY A 179 -17.81 18.89 14.61
CA GLY A 179 -16.70 19.68 15.09
C GLY A 179 -15.42 18.87 15.06
N VAL A 180 -14.30 19.57 14.95
CA VAL A 180 -12.97 18.96 14.87
C VAL A 180 -12.07 19.65 15.88
N SER A 181 -11.27 18.87 16.60
CA SER A 181 -10.27 19.42 17.51
C SER A 181 -9.18 20.18 16.76
N GLU A 182 -8.40 20.97 17.50
CA GLU A 182 -7.06 21.33 17.06
C GLU A 182 -6.24 20.07 16.74
N ALA A 183 -5.25 20.22 15.86
CA ALA A 183 -4.37 19.11 15.50
C ALA A 183 -3.45 18.77 16.67
N ILE A 184 -3.44 17.51 17.05
CA ILE A 184 -2.50 16.92 17.99
C ILE A 184 -1.33 16.44 17.16
N ALA A 185 -0.13 16.91 17.51
CA ALA A 185 1.04 16.70 16.69
C ALA A 185 1.72 15.36 16.98
N TYR A 186 1.74 14.50 15.96
CA TYR A 186 2.64 13.35 15.86
C TYR A 186 3.59 13.56 14.68
N ASP A 187 4.75 12.91 14.74
CA ASP A 187 5.67 12.80 13.61
C ASP A 187 5.01 11.97 12.49
N LEU A 188 5.40 12.24 11.25
CA LEU A 188 5.07 11.33 10.14
C LEU A 188 5.84 10.00 10.31
N PRO A 189 5.26 8.86 9.93
CA PRO A 189 5.95 7.56 10.01
C PRO A 189 7.09 7.48 8.99
N SER A 190 8.18 6.82 9.37
CA SER A 190 9.21 6.41 8.39
C SER A 190 8.70 5.27 7.52
N LEU A 191 9.43 4.89 6.46
CA LEU A 191 9.10 3.69 5.69
C LEU A 191 9.09 2.42 6.57
N ALA A 192 9.99 2.33 7.54
CA ALA A 192 10.02 1.21 8.48
C ALA A 192 8.80 1.17 9.39
N ASP A 193 8.30 2.33 9.80
CA ASP A 193 7.07 2.43 10.59
C ASP A 193 5.84 2.08 9.75
N VAL A 194 5.81 2.46 8.46
CA VAL A 194 4.75 2.05 7.51
C VAL A 194 4.72 0.53 7.33
N GLN A 195 5.86 -0.13 7.25
CA GLN A 195 5.93 -1.60 7.22
C GLN A 195 5.70 -2.26 8.59
N GLY A 196 5.48 -1.48 9.66
CA GLY A 196 5.30 -2.01 11.01
C GLY A 196 6.53 -2.66 11.63
N ARG A 197 7.71 -2.52 10.98
CA ARG A 197 8.95 -3.22 11.34
C ARG A 197 8.74 -4.74 11.46
N GLY A 198 7.86 -5.27 10.62
CA GLY A 198 7.47 -6.67 10.58
C GLY A 198 6.80 -7.00 9.26
N ALA A 199 5.99 -8.05 9.26
CA ALA A 199 5.33 -8.56 8.06
C ALA A 199 3.92 -7.99 7.83
N LEU A 200 3.48 -7.03 8.66
CA LEU A 200 2.17 -6.41 8.56
C LEU A 200 2.28 -4.93 8.92
N THR A 201 1.71 -4.09 8.07
CA THR A 201 1.55 -2.66 8.33
C THR A 201 0.59 -2.41 9.50
N PRO A 202 0.88 -1.45 10.39
CA PRO A 202 -0.06 -1.00 11.41
C PRO A 202 -1.10 -0.04 10.84
N TYR A 203 -1.00 0.31 9.55
CA TYR A 203 -1.80 1.31 8.86
C TYR A 203 -2.61 0.70 7.70
N ASP A 204 -3.08 -0.54 7.85
CA ASP A 204 -3.76 -1.25 6.78
C ASP A 204 -5.03 -0.50 6.32
N ALA A 205 -5.15 -0.32 5.01
CA ALA A 205 -6.16 0.48 4.34
C ALA A 205 -6.21 1.96 4.78
N VAL A 206 -5.13 2.50 5.34
CA VAL A 206 -5.01 3.91 5.73
C VAL A 206 -4.13 4.68 4.75
N ALA A 207 -4.55 5.89 4.37
CA ALA A 207 -3.72 6.82 3.61
C ALA A 207 -2.64 7.42 4.52
N VAL A 208 -1.38 7.14 4.22
CA VAL A 208 -0.22 7.56 5.00
C VAL A 208 0.62 8.56 4.21
N ASP A 209 0.99 9.67 4.86
CA ASP A 209 2.08 10.56 4.41
C ASP A 209 3.39 10.10 5.07
N VAL A 210 4.40 9.75 4.28
CA VAL A 210 5.69 9.23 4.77
C VAL A 210 6.65 10.37 5.10
N LYS A 211 7.45 10.20 6.16
CA LYS A 211 8.53 11.10 6.54
C LYS A 211 9.63 11.14 5.48
N THR A 212 9.77 12.28 4.80
CA THR A 212 10.80 12.55 3.77
C THR A 212 11.89 13.53 4.21
N GLN A 213 11.83 13.99 5.46
CA GLN A 213 12.85 14.82 6.10
C GLN A 213 12.94 14.49 7.61
N PRO A 214 14.15 14.33 8.18
CA PRO A 214 15.45 14.38 7.52
C PRO A 214 15.77 13.15 6.64
N SER A 215 14.98 12.06 6.73
CA SER A 215 15.13 10.85 5.92
C SER A 215 15.27 11.12 4.43
N ARG A 216 16.09 10.36 3.73
CA ARG A 216 16.30 10.50 2.28
C ARG A 216 15.70 9.30 1.57
N LEU A 217 14.52 9.51 0.98
CA LEU A 217 13.84 8.50 0.19
C LEU A 217 14.32 8.54 -1.26
N ILE A 218 14.94 7.46 -1.73
CA ILE A 218 15.55 7.35 -3.06
C ILE A 218 14.82 6.28 -3.88
N VAL A 219 14.44 6.62 -5.10
CA VAL A 219 13.87 5.66 -6.07
C VAL A 219 14.96 4.68 -6.51
N THR A 220 14.74 3.39 -6.29
CA THR A 220 15.71 2.31 -6.55
C THR A 220 15.37 1.44 -7.76
N ARG A 221 14.09 1.42 -8.16
CA ARG A 221 13.57 0.81 -9.40
C ARG A 221 12.32 1.55 -9.85
N VAL A 222 12.16 1.73 -11.15
CA VAL A 222 10.86 2.07 -11.76
C VAL A 222 10.38 0.83 -12.50
N ALA A 223 9.14 0.42 -12.27
CA ALA A 223 8.52 -0.75 -12.88
C ALA A 223 7.30 -0.32 -13.72
N SER A 224 6.72 -1.24 -14.48
CA SER A 224 5.48 -1.03 -15.24
C SER A 224 4.29 -0.64 -14.39
N ASP A 225 4.26 -1.13 -13.16
CA ASP A 225 3.15 -1.07 -12.24
C ASP A 225 3.51 -0.25 -10.99
N GLY A 226 4.51 0.64 -11.09
CA GLY A 226 4.88 1.52 -9.99
C GLY A 226 6.37 1.77 -9.88
N PHE A 227 6.84 1.90 -8.65
CA PHE A 227 8.25 2.19 -8.36
C PHE A 227 8.63 1.72 -6.96
N TYR A 228 9.91 1.46 -6.76
CA TYR A 228 10.49 1.06 -5.48
C TYR A 228 11.25 2.23 -4.87
N VAL A 229 11.12 2.39 -3.56
CA VAL A 229 11.76 3.47 -2.80
C VAL A 229 12.48 2.90 -1.60
N SER A 230 13.65 3.44 -1.30
CA SER A 230 14.44 3.12 -0.10
C SER A 230 14.72 4.38 0.72
N ASP A 231 14.51 4.32 2.03
CA ASP A 231 15.08 5.26 3.00
C ASP A 231 16.55 4.88 3.25
N ILE A 232 17.48 5.66 2.70
CA ILE A 232 18.92 5.39 2.81
C ILE A 232 19.50 5.79 4.18
N ASP A 233 18.70 6.43 5.03
CA ASP A 233 19.07 6.78 6.40
C ASP A 233 18.58 5.75 7.43
N GLU A 234 17.73 4.79 7.02
CA GLU A 234 17.32 3.67 7.87
C GLU A 234 18.35 2.54 7.82
N THR A 235 18.83 2.12 9.00
CA THR A 235 19.89 1.11 9.14
C THR A 235 19.43 -0.16 9.85
N ASN A 236 18.19 -0.21 10.31
CA ASN A 236 17.64 -1.33 11.10
C ASN A 236 16.71 -2.25 10.27
N GLY A 237 16.72 -2.11 8.94
CA GLY A 237 15.84 -2.84 8.03
C GLY A 237 14.46 -2.19 7.88
N TYR A 238 13.61 -2.78 7.04
CA TYR A 238 12.27 -2.28 6.70
C TYR A 238 12.28 -0.88 6.06
N GLY A 239 13.42 -0.45 5.52
CA GLY A 239 13.58 0.86 4.92
C GLY A 239 13.08 0.95 3.47
N HIS A 240 12.36 -0.03 2.95
CA HIS A 240 12.10 -0.17 1.51
C HIS A 240 10.65 -0.50 1.23
N VAL A 241 10.02 0.13 0.24
CA VAL A 241 8.62 -0.14 -0.10
C VAL A 241 8.42 -0.11 -1.60
N PHE A 242 7.48 -0.93 -2.07
CA PHE A 242 6.91 -0.81 -3.40
C PHE A 242 5.69 0.12 -3.36
N ALA A 243 5.69 1.12 -4.25
CA ALA A 243 4.57 2.03 -4.46
C ALA A 243 3.86 1.65 -5.76
N PHE A 244 2.70 0.99 -5.62
CA PHE A 244 1.92 0.46 -6.72
C PHE A 244 1.13 1.55 -7.45
N ASN A 245 1.25 1.60 -8.77
CA ASN A 245 0.47 2.46 -9.66
C ASN A 245 0.17 1.73 -10.96
N PHE A 246 -0.93 2.01 -11.64
CA PHE A 246 -1.29 1.26 -12.87
C PHE A 246 -0.33 1.46 -14.06
N ASN A 247 0.59 2.41 -13.97
CA ASN A 247 1.58 2.72 -15.00
C ASN A 247 2.88 3.23 -14.37
N PRO A 248 4.01 3.21 -15.11
CA PRO A 248 5.22 3.86 -14.67
C PRO A 248 4.96 5.36 -14.40
N PRO A 249 5.43 5.90 -13.27
CA PRO A 249 5.32 7.32 -12.97
C PRO A 249 6.00 8.20 -14.04
N GLU A 250 5.24 9.13 -14.64
CA GLU A 250 5.75 10.02 -15.69
C GLU A 250 6.91 10.87 -15.15
N GLY A 251 8.05 10.84 -15.85
CA GLY A 251 9.21 11.67 -15.53
C GLY A 251 10.02 11.20 -14.32
N MET A 252 9.61 10.15 -13.61
CA MET A 252 10.41 9.54 -12.53
C MET A 252 11.54 8.68 -13.11
N ARG A 253 12.67 8.64 -12.40
CA ARG A 253 13.81 7.78 -12.71
C ARG A 253 14.39 7.23 -11.41
N VAL A 254 15.14 6.13 -11.55
CA VAL A 254 16.05 5.67 -10.50
C VAL A 254 16.99 6.81 -10.11
N CYS A 255 17.45 6.84 -8.86
CA CYS A 255 18.24 7.91 -8.23
C CYS A 255 17.46 9.17 -7.82
N HIS A 256 16.22 9.35 -8.28
CA HIS A 256 15.41 10.49 -7.83
C HIS A 256 15.18 10.43 -6.31
N ARG A 257 15.35 11.57 -5.65
CA ARG A 257 14.95 11.76 -4.26
C ARG A 257 13.50 12.20 -4.21
N LEU A 258 12.71 11.65 -3.29
CA LEU A 258 11.36 12.12 -3.03
C LEU A 258 11.36 13.20 -1.95
N GLU A 259 10.69 14.32 -2.21
CA GLU A 259 10.37 15.37 -1.23
C GLU A 259 9.02 15.11 -0.54
N ARG A 260 8.13 14.37 -1.20
CA ARG A 260 6.88 13.88 -0.65
C ARG A 260 6.64 12.46 -1.15
N LEU A 261 6.13 11.61 -0.28
CA LEU A 261 5.58 10.31 -0.62
C LEU A 261 4.37 10.07 0.27
N SER A 262 3.24 9.72 -0.33
CA SER A 262 2.04 9.31 0.37
C SER A 262 1.30 8.26 -0.44
N GLY A 263 0.47 7.45 0.20
CA GLY A 263 -0.34 6.43 -0.45
C GLY A 263 -1.14 5.64 0.58
N THR A 264 -2.04 4.78 0.13
CA THR A 264 -2.75 3.87 1.03
C THR A 264 -1.84 2.68 1.33
N ALA A 265 -1.48 2.50 2.60
CA ALA A 265 -0.75 1.31 3.02
C ALA A 265 -1.70 0.11 2.97
N SER A 266 -1.24 -1.00 2.38
CA SER A 266 -2.04 -2.20 2.21
C SER A 266 -1.17 -3.45 2.21
N GLU A 267 -1.72 -4.54 2.75
CA GLU A 267 -1.14 -5.87 2.62
C GLU A 267 -1.61 -6.52 1.31
N PHE A 268 -0.67 -6.78 0.40
CA PHE A 268 -0.99 -7.33 -0.91
C PHE A 268 -0.04 -8.46 -1.29
N PHE A 269 -0.59 -9.63 -1.61
CA PHE A 269 0.18 -10.84 -1.94
C PHE A 269 1.32 -11.18 -0.96
N GLY A 270 1.19 -10.85 0.32
CA GLY A 270 2.15 -11.20 1.36
C GLY A 270 3.30 -10.22 1.55
N PHE A 271 3.17 -8.99 1.05
CA PHE A 271 4.07 -7.88 1.34
C PHE A 271 3.30 -6.56 1.57
N THR A 272 3.92 -5.61 2.27
CA THR A 272 3.35 -4.28 2.45
C THR A 272 3.64 -3.40 1.22
N GLU A 273 2.62 -2.76 0.66
CA GLU A 273 2.76 -1.78 -0.43
C GLU A 273 2.05 -0.46 -0.15
N LEU A 274 2.43 0.58 -0.90
CA LEU A 274 1.70 1.85 -0.98
C LEU A 274 0.90 1.92 -2.27
N SER A 275 -0.41 1.70 -2.17
CA SER A 275 -1.36 1.84 -3.27
C SER A 275 -1.69 3.31 -3.57
N PHE A 276 -1.90 3.62 -4.85
CA PHE A 276 -2.28 4.97 -5.33
C PHE A 276 -1.36 6.10 -4.82
N PRO A 277 -0.04 6.01 -5.07
CA PRO A 277 0.92 6.90 -4.48
C PRO A 277 0.78 8.32 -5.04
N SER A 278 0.86 9.31 -4.15
CA SER A 278 1.13 10.71 -4.49
C SER A 278 2.54 11.05 -4.03
N TYR A 279 3.31 11.69 -4.91
CA TYR A 279 4.72 11.97 -4.63
C TYR A 279 5.16 13.27 -5.28
N ASP A 280 6.17 13.89 -4.69
CA ASP A 280 6.91 15.00 -5.28
C ASP A 280 8.36 14.57 -5.42
N ILE A 281 8.89 14.63 -6.65
CA ILE A 281 10.32 14.43 -6.90
C ILE A 281 11.03 15.71 -6.50
N GLY A 282 12.06 15.54 -5.67
CA GLY A 282 12.85 16.64 -5.15
C GLY A 282 13.43 17.47 -6.27
N ARG A 283 13.10 18.76 -6.27
CA ARG A 283 13.57 19.65 -7.32
C ARG A 283 14.99 20.08 -6.97
N VAL A 284 15.89 20.04 -7.95
CA VAL A 284 17.21 20.67 -7.84
C VAL A 284 17.04 22.10 -7.35
N THR A 285 17.33 22.31 -6.07
CA THR A 285 17.33 23.62 -5.40
C THR A 285 18.74 24.16 -5.26
N GLU A 286 19.77 23.32 -5.46
CA GLU A 286 21.17 23.73 -5.38
C GLU A 286 21.77 24.02 -6.76
N VAL A 287 22.47 25.16 -6.83
CA VAL A 287 23.13 25.71 -8.04
C VAL A 287 24.46 24.99 -8.32
N ASP A 288 24.88 24.12 -7.42
CA ASP A 288 26.17 23.44 -7.48
C ASP A 288 26.04 22.09 -8.20
N GLY A 289 26.61 22.05 -9.40
CA GLY A 289 26.61 20.89 -10.28
C GLY A 289 26.94 21.32 -11.70
N ALA A 290 27.79 20.55 -12.38
CA ALA A 290 28.08 20.80 -13.80
C ALA A 290 26.77 20.77 -14.61
N SER A 291 26.62 21.68 -15.56
CA SER A 291 25.50 21.64 -16.49
C SER A 291 25.64 20.42 -17.38
N CYS A 292 24.55 19.70 -17.61
CA CYS A 292 24.52 18.51 -18.44
C CYS A 292 23.33 18.55 -19.41
N ALA A 293 23.46 17.87 -20.55
CA ALA A 293 22.36 17.58 -21.46
C ALA A 293 21.95 16.10 -21.37
N ARG A 294 22.87 15.23 -20.97
CA ARG A 294 22.72 13.77 -20.84
C ARG A 294 23.62 13.23 -19.74
N ASP A 295 23.35 12.02 -19.27
CA ASP A 295 24.09 11.40 -18.15
C ASP A 295 25.59 11.26 -18.44
N ALA A 296 25.95 11.00 -19.70
CA ALA A 296 27.35 10.94 -20.15
C ALA A 296 28.12 12.27 -20.05
N ASP A 297 27.46 13.39 -19.69
CA ASP A 297 28.13 14.66 -19.43
C ASP A 297 28.51 14.81 -17.94
N CYS A 298 28.09 13.88 -17.07
CA CYS A 298 28.31 13.88 -15.63
C CYS A 298 29.42 12.90 -15.21
N ALA A 299 29.86 12.99 -13.95
CA ALA A 299 30.76 11.98 -13.39
C ALA A 299 30.07 10.61 -13.32
N GLU A 300 30.84 9.52 -13.24
CA GLU A 300 30.32 8.14 -13.23
C GLU A 300 29.35 7.86 -12.08
N THR A 301 29.48 8.57 -10.95
CA THR A 301 28.60 8.50 -9.77
C THR A 301 27.40 9.43 -9.82
N GLU A 302 27.25 10.18 -10.92
CA GLU A 302 26.26 11.23 -11.09
C GLU A 302 25.35 10.96 -12.29
N PHE A 303 24.15 11.50 -12.23
CA PHE A 303 23.19 11.47 -13.33
C PHE A 303 22.73 12.88 -13.68
N CYS A 304 22.22 13.06 -14.90
CA CYS A 304 21.77 14.35 -15.38
C CYS A 304 20.30 14.60 -15.05
N GLU A 305 20.07 15.24 -13.90
CA GLU A 305 18.74 15.65 -13.44
C GLU A 305 18.20 16.81 -14.29
N ARG A 306 17.03 16.63 -14.90
CA ARG A 306 16.43 17.58 -15.87
C ARG A 306 14.95 17.80 -15.60
N ARG A 307 14.54 19.07 -15.51
CA ARG A 307 13.11 19.45 -15.38
C ARG A 307 12.25 19.15 -16.62
N SER A 308 12.86 19.03 -17.79
CA SER A 308 12.22 18.60 -19.04
C SER A 308 13.28 18.21 -20.05
N VAL A 309 12.87 17.55 -21.13
CA VAL A 309 13.76 17.17 -22.26
C VAL A 309 14.50 18.39 -22.85
N THR A 310 13.92 19.58 -22.74
CA THR A 310 14.47 20.83 -23.30
C THR A 310 15.23 21.70 -22.29
N ALA A 311 15.17 21.36 -21.01
CA ALA A 311 15.85 22.12 -19.95
C ALA A 311 17.33 21.70 -19.85
N VAL A 312 18.19 22.67 -19.52
CA VAL A 312 19.59 22.39 -19.11
C VAL A 312 19.53 21.66 -17.77
N GLY A 313 20.14 20.47 -17.71
CA GLY A 313 20.21 19.66 -16.51
C GLY A 313 21.36 20.02 -15.59
N ARG A 314 21.37 19.39 -14.42
CA ARG A 314 22.48 19.43 -13.47
C ARG A 314 22.90 18.02 -13.11
N CYS A 315 24.21 17.80 -13.06
CA CYS A 315 24.75 16.56 -12.51
C CYS A 315 24.41 16.47 -11.03
N GLN A 316 23.81 15.36 -10.61
CA GLN A 316 23.43 15.07 -9.23
C GLN A 316 23.97 13.69 -8.85
N PRO A 317 24.43 13.49 -7.60
CA PRO A 317 24.88 12.18 -7.15
C PRO A 317 23.71 11.20 -7.15
N CYS A 318 23.92 9.99 -7.68
CA CYS A 318 22.97 8.90 -7.51
C CYS A 318 23.22 8.21 -6.17
N LEU A 319 22.21 8.27 -5.29
CA LEU A 319 22.32 7.75 -3.92
C LEU A 319 21.67 6.39 -3.73
N VAL A 320 21.45 5.63 -4.82
CA VAL A 320 20.94 4.26 -4.72
C VAL A 320 21.96 3.43 -3.93
N PRO A 321 21.55 2.76 -2.84
CA PRO A 321 22.46 2.00 -2.02
C PRO A 321 23.02 0.79 -2.78
N ASP A 322 24.21 0.34 -2.41
CA ASP A 322 24.74 -0.95 -2.88
C ASP A 322 23.79 -2.08 -2.45
N PRO A 323 23.58 -3.11 -3.30
CA PRO A 323 22.66 -4.18 -2.99
C PRO A 323 23.14 -4.98 -1.78
N VAL A 324 22.20 -5.36 -0.91
CA VAL A 324 22.51 -6.26 0.20
C VAL A 324 22.77 -7.66 -0.36
N VAL A 325 23.92 -8.25 -0.03
CA VAL A 325 24.27 -9.60 -0.47
C VAL A 325 23.52 -10.65 0.36
N LEU A 326 22.65 -11.40 -0.30
CA LEU A 326 21.91 -12.51 0.28
C LEU A 326 22.79 -13.76 0.33
N THR A 327 23.39 -13.99 1.49
CA THR A 327 24.11 -15.24 1.78
C THR A 327 23.12 -16.39 1.98
N ALA A 328 23.59 -17.64 1.83
CA ALA A 328 22.78 -18.82 2.09
C ALA A 328 22.12 -18.80 3.49
N SER A 329 22.81 -18.29 4.52
CA SER A 329 22.26 -18.15 5.86
C SER A 329 21.18 -17.06 5.97
N LEU A 330 21.31 -15.97 5.20
CA LEU A 330 20.32 -14.89 5.21
C LEU A 330 19.03 -15.31 4.49
N ILE A 331 19.15 -16.04 3.37
CA ILE A 331 18.00 -16.59 2.64
C ILE A 331 17.13 -17.51 3.51
N GLN A 332 17.72 -18.20 4.49
CA GLN A 332 17.02 -19.08 5.44
C GLN A 332 16.51 -18.35 6.70
N ASN A 333 16.76 -17.03 6.82
CA ASN A 333 16.33 -16.24 7.97
C ASN A 333 15.11 -15.41 7.59
N ASP A 334 13.91 -15.90 7.90
CA ASP A 334 12.64 -15.25 7.56
C ASP A 334 12.61 -13.78 7.97
N SER A 335 12.97 -13.45 9.22
CA SER A 335 12.98 -12.06 9.69
C SER A 335 14.06 -11.20 9.01
N GLY A 336 15.18 -11.81 8.60
CA GLY A 336 16.22 -11.12 7.86
C GLY A 336 15.83 -10.83 6.40
N MET A 337 15.06 -11.72 5.79
CA MET A 337 14.49 -11.52 4.46
C MET A 337 13.36 -10.49 4.50
N GLU A 338 12.50 -10.55 5.52
CA GLU A 338 11.43 -9.56 5.75
C GLU A 338 11.97 -8.13 5.85
N GLN A 339 13.08 -7.95 6.58
CA GLN A 339 13.75 -6.65 6.68
C GLN A 339 14.23 -6.07 5.34
N LEU A 340 14.38 -6.92 4.33
CA LEU A 340 14.85 -6.57 2.99
C LEU A 340 13.73 -6.62 1.95
N GLU A 341 12.47 -6.77 2.36
CA GLU A 341 11.33 -6.67 1.48
C GLU A 341 11.39 -5.37 0.67
N SER A 342 11.18 -5.43 -0.64
CA SER A 342 11.33 -4.31 -1.58
C SER A 342 12.74 -3.71 -1.71
N ALA A 343 13.73 -4.23 -0.99
CA ALA A 343 15.10 -3.75 -1.04
C ALA A 343 15.83 -4.17 -2.33
N LEU A 344 16.88 -3.43 -2.68
CA LEU A 344 17.83 -3.86 -3.69
C LEU A 344 18.78 -4.91 -3.07
N VAL A 345 18.80 -6.10 -3.63
CA VAL A 345 19.55 -7.26 -3.13
C VAL A 345 20.38 -7.91 -4.23
N ARG A 346 21.36 -8.73 -3.83
CA ARG A 346 22.23 -9.48 -4.74
C ARG A 346 22.50 -10.88 -4.22
N VAL A 347 22.50 -11.86 -5.11
CA VAL A 347 23.05 -13.20 -4.83
C VAL A 347 24.32 -13.43 -5.64
N GLU A 348 25.28 -14.14 -5.05
CA GLU A 348 26.56 -14.48 -5.69
C GLU A 348 26.56 -15.94 -6.11
N GLN A 349 27.13 -16.20 -7.28
CA GLN A 349 27.26 -17.53 -7.86
C GLN A 349 25.96 -18.36 -7.91
N PRO A 350 24.78 -17.79 -8.22
CA PRO A 350 23.56 -18.59 -8.29
C PRO A 350 23.63 -19.55 -9.47
N ARG A 351 23.36 -20.83 -9.20
CA ARG A 351 23.30 -21.89 -10.21
C ARG A 351 21.88 -22.03 -10.75
N ILE A 352 21.74 -21.90 -12.07
CA ILE A 352 20.50 -22.20 -12.80
C ILE A 352 20.24 -23.72 -12.72
N PRO A 353 19.02 -24.17 -12.44
CA PRO A 353 18.69 -25.58 -12.31
C PRO A 353 18.96 -26.32 -13.62
N ALA A 354 19.41 -27.57 -13.51
CA ALA A 354 19.57 -28.43 -14.67
C ALA A 354 18.21 -28.90 -15.21
N LYS A 355 17.17 -28.90 -14.38
CA LYS A 355 15.81 -29.36 -14.73
C LYS A 355 14.84 -28.18 -14.74
N LEU A 356 14.46 -27.78 -15.94
CA LEU A 356 13.47 -26.73 -16.20
C LEU A 356 12.96 -26.90 -17.63
N GLY A 357 11.73 -27.34 -17.85
CA GLY A 357 11.22 -27.40 -19.22
C GLY A 357 9.80 -27.92 -19.37
N PRO A 358 9.22 -27.73 -20.57
CA PRO A 358 7.79 -27.90 -20.84
C PRO A 358 7.26 -29.34 -20.80
N GLY A 359 8.14 -30.34 -20.77
CA GLY A 359 7.73 -31.73 -20.75
C GLY A 359 7.06 -32.12 -19.43
N VAL A 360 6.11 -33.04 -19.51
CA VAL A 360 5.47 -33.63 -18.33
C VAL A 360 6.41 -34.68 -17.73
N PRO A 361 6.74 -34.64 -16.42
CA PRO A 361 7.58 -35.62 -15.76
C PRO A 361 6.90 -36.99 -15.69
N LEU A 362 7.69 -38.06 -15.70
CA LEU A 362 7.17 -39.41 -15.49
C LEU A 362 6.75 -39.61 -14.03
N GLU A 363 5.63 -40.29 -13.80
CA GLU A 363 5.15 -40.64 -12.46
C GLU A 363 5.35 -42.15 -12.20
N GLU A 364 6.11 -42.49 -11.16
CA GLU A 364 6.32 -43.86 -10.69
C GLU A 364 5.94 -43.97 -9.21
N GLN A 365 4.93 -44.79 -8.89
CA GLN A 365 4.50 -45.02 -7.51
C GLN A 365 4.29 -43.72 -6.70
N SER A 366 3.60 -42.74 -7.31
CA SER A 366 3.35 -41.40 -6.74
C SER A 366 4.59 -40.50 -6.57
N THR A 367 5.73 -40.87 -7.15
CA THR A 367 6.94 -40.05 -7.22
C THR A 367 7.15 -39.56 -8.65
N PHE A 368 7.37 -38.27 -8.83
CA PHE A 368 7.65 -37.66 -10.12
C PHE A 368 9.15 -37.63 -10.39
N LEU A 369 9.54 -38.16 -11.55
CA LEU A 369 10.91 -38.19 -12.04
C LEU A 369 11.14 -36.98 -12.96
N PHE A 370 11.73 -35.93 -12.41
CA PHE A 370 12.07 -34.72 -13.15
C PHE A 370 13.32 -34.89 -14.00
N GLU A 371 13.24 -34.46 -15.26
CA GLU A 371 14.35 -34.45 -16.22
C GLU A 371 14.64 -33.03 -16.72
N THR A 372 15.75 -32.85 -17.45
CA THR A 372 16.20 -31.56 -17.98
C THR A 372 15.09 -30.75 -18.64
N ASN A 373 14.24 -31.41 -19.41
CA ASN A 373 13.16 -30.78 -20.17
C ASN A 373 11.77 -31.24 -19.71
N ALA A 374 11.66 -31.89 -18.54
CA ALA A 374 10.40 -32.44 -18.05
C ALA A 374 10.14 -32.04 -16.58
N THR A 375 9.59 -30.84 -16.39
CA THR A 375 9.23 -30.28 -15.08
C THR A 375 7.86 -29.60 -15.05
N ASN A 376 7.02 -29.85 -16.06
CA ASN A 376 5.68 -29.31 -16.17
C ASN A 376 4.69 -30.09 -15.30
N CYS A 377 4.17 -29.44 -14.27
CA CYS A 377 3.20 -30.01 -13.33
C CYS A 377 1.75 -29.64 -13.61
N ASP A 378 1.46 -28.93 -14.71
CA ASP A 378 0.13 -28.88 -15.33
C ASP A 378 -0.09 -30.20 -16.08
N LEU A 379 -0.66 -31.18 -15.38
CA LEU A 379 -0.81 -32.54 -15.89
C LEU A 379 -2.04 -32.69 -16.78
N ASN A 380 -3.02 -31.80 -16.64
CA ASN A 380 -4.27 -31.79 -17.38
C ASN A 380 -4.20 -30.92 -18.66
N GLY A 381 -3.23 -30.00 -18.74
CA GLY A 381 -2.97 -29.13 -19.88
C GLY A 381 -3.84 -27.86 -19.95
N ASP A 382 -4.38 -27.39 -18.82
CA ASP A 382 -5.22 -26.19 -18.74
C ASP A 382 -4.44 -24.87 -18.58
N GLY A 383 -3.12 -24.97 -18.48
CA GLY A 383 -2.19 -23.86 -18.35
C GLY A 383 -1.87 -23.46 -16.91
N GLN A 384 -2.39 -24.17 -15.90
CA GLN A 384 -2.17 -23.88 -14.49
C GLN A 384 -1.84 -25.15 -13.71
N VAL A 385 -1.24 -24.97 -12.52
CA VAL A 385 -1.10 -26.06 -11.55
C VAL A 385 -2.27 -25.95 -10.58
N ASP A 386 -3.18 -26.92 -10.58
CA ASP A 386 -4.27 -26.99 -9.62
C ASP A 386 -3.80 -27.60 -8.30
N PHE A 387 -3.74 -26.78 -7.25
CA PHE A 387 -3.36 -27.25 -5.93
C PHE A 387 -4.48 -28.04 -5.21
N LEU A 388 -5.71 -28.03 -5.74
CA LEU A 388 -6.81 -28.89 -5.30
C LEU A 388 -6.74 -30.28 -5.94
N ASP A 389 -6.04 -30.43 -7.08
CA ASP A 389 -5.71 -31.73 -7.66
C ASP A 389 -4.51 -32.36 -6.93
N GLU A 390 -4.72 -33.52 -6.32
CA GLU A 390 -3.68 -34.18 -5.52
C GLU A 390 -2.43 -34.58 -6.35
N ARG A 391 -2.55 -34.79 -7.66
CA ARG A 391 -1.43 -35.18 -8.53
C ARG A 391 -0.62 -33.97 -8.94
N GLU A 392 -1.27 -32.90 -9.37
CA GLU A 392 -0.60 -31.65 -9.76
C GLU A 392 0.06 -30.97 -8.56
N SER A 393 -0.68 -30.86 -7.45
CA SER A 393 -0.16 -30.40 -6.15
C SER A 393 1.06 -31.21 -5.72
N ARG A 394 1.01 -32.55 -5.82
CA ARG A 394 2.15 -33.41 -5.48
C ARG A 394 3.34 -33.22 -6.42
N CYS A 395 3.10 -33.12 -7.74
CA CYS A 395 4.14 -32.84 -8.72
C CYS A 395 4.86 -31.53 -8.38
N SER A 396 4.09 -30.46 -8.22
CA SER A 396 4.61 -29.12 -7.94
C SER A 396 5.39 -29.10 -6.62
N ASN A 397 4.86 -29.71 -5.56
CA ASN A 397 5.55 -29.80 -4.26
C ASN A 397 6.84 -30.64 -4.32
N GLN A 398 6.88 -31.73 -5.11
CA GLN A 398 8.09 -32.54 -5.28
C GLN A 398 9.17 -31.80 -6.09
N CYS A 399 8.80 -31.06 -7.15
CA CYS A 399 9.75 -30.17 -7.83
C CYS A 399 10.16 -29.01 -6.90
N GLY A 400 9.22 -28.48 -6.13
CA GLY A 400 9.37 -27.46 -5.09
C GLY A 400 10.41 -27.81 -4.03
N SER A 401 10.50 -29.07 -3.63
CA SER A 401 11.44 -29.56 -2.63
C SER A 401 12.76 -30.10 -3.21
N ALA A 402 12.89 -30.24 -4.52
CA ALA A 402 14.13 -30.67 -5.15
C ALA A 402 15.05 -29.48 -5.46
N ASP A 403 16.30 -29.56 -5.01
CA ASP A 403 17.29 -28.48 -5.16
C ASP A 403 17.56 -28.11 -6.64
N ASP A 404 17.46 -29.07 -7.56
CA ASP A 404 17.82 -28.90 -8.98
C ASP A 404 16.61 -28.95 -9.93
N CYS A 405 15.41 -28.61 -9.44
CA CYS A 405 14.17 -28.57 -10.21
C CYS A 405 13.47 -27.22 -10.10
N SER A 406 13.16 -26.61 -11.24
CA SER A 406 12.22 -25.49 -11.33
C SER A 406 10.99 -25.90 -12.13
N GLU A 407 9.82 -25.67 -11.55
CA GLU A 407 8.53 -26.03 -12.12
C GLU A 407 8.26 -25.15 -13.35
N TRP A 408 7.81 -25.76 -14.44
CA TRP A 408 7.70 -25.10 -15.74
C TRP A 408 6.48 -24.19 -15.84
N THR A 409 5.31 -24.58 -15.34
CA THR A 409 4.08 -23.80 -15.47
C THR A 409 4.18 -22.46 -14.75
N GLY A 410 4.76 -22.45 -13.55
CA GLY A 410 5.07 -21.22 -12.81
C GLY A 410 6.07 -20.32 -13.55
N TYR A 411 7.11 -20.91 -14.16
CA TYR A 411 8.04 -20.16 -15.01
C TYR A 411 7.35 -19.61 -16.27
N ALA A 412 6.54 -20.41 -16.96
CA ALA A 412 5.87 -20.02 -18.18
C ALA A 412 4.81 -18.93 -17.95
N ALA A 413 4.14 -18.97 -16.80
CA ALA A 413 3.12 -17.99 -16.43
C ALA A 413 3.72 -16.69 -15.87
N ARG A 414 4.78 -16.76 -15.06
CA ARG A 414 5.27 -15.61 -14.29
C ARG A 414 6.73 -15.23 -14.53
N GLY A 415 7.49 -16.04 -15.27
CA GLY A 415 8.93 -15.86 -15.46
C GLY A 415 9.79 -16.27 -14.26
N ASN A 416 9.18 -16.68 -13.14
CA ASN A 416 9.91 -17.06 -11.92
C ASN A 416 10.51 -18.45 -12.05
N TYR A 417 11.80 -18.58 -11.78
CA TYR A 417 12.47 -19.87 -11.69
C TYR A 417 13.46 -19.89 -10.53
N LYS A 418 13.71 -21.09 -10.02
CA LYS A 418 14.64 -21.29 -8.90
C LYS A 418 16.08 -21.15 -9.33
N VAL A 419 16.94 -20.79 -8.40
CA VAL A 419 18.40 -20.92 -8.48
C VAL A 419 18.96 -21.43 -7.16
N LEU A 420 20.12 -22.09 -7.20
CA LEU A 420 20.82 -22.55 -6.01
C LEU A 420 21.93 -21.55 -5.64
N VAL A 421 21.89 -21.05 -4.41
CA VAL A 421 22.96 -20.25 -3.79
C VAL A 421 23.61 -21.11 -2.71
N GLY A 422 24.74 -21.73 -3.05
CA GLY A 422 25.32 -22.79 -2.23
C GLY A 422 24.42 -24.03 -2.20
N GLN A 423 23.76 -24.27 -1.07
CA GLN A 423 22.79 -25.38 -0.89
C GLN A 423 21.35 -24.87 -0.65
N VAL A 424 21.13 -23.57 -0.77
CA VAL A 424 19.83 -22.94 -0.51
C VAL A 424 19.20 -22.52 -1.83
N VAL A 425 17.89 -22.70 -1.93
CA VAL A 425 17.11 -22.31 -3.10
C VAL A 425 16.46 -20.96 -2.87
N ILE A 426 16.52 -20.09 -3.88
CA ILE A 426 15.74 -18.84 -3.97
C ILE A 426 15.17 -18.71 -5.37
N GLN A 427 14.06 -17.98 -5.54
CA GLN A 427 13.52 -17.68 -6.86
C GLN A 427 14.14 -16.41 -7.43
N ILE A 428 14.30 -16.38 -8.74
CA ILE A 428 14.63 -15.16 -9.49
C ILE A 428 13.68 -14.99 -10.67
N ASN A 429 13.51 -13.75 -11.08
CA ASN A 429 12.82 -13.37 -12.31
C ASN A 429 13.77 -12.53 -13.16
N THR A 430 13.97 -12.95 -14.41
CA THR A 430 14.88 -12.28 -15.36
C THR A 430 14.15 -11.69 -16.56
N GLY A 431 12.83 -11.52 -16.49
CA GLY A 431 12.01 -11.02 -17.60
C GLY A 431 12.39 -9.62 -18.08
N THR A 432 12.89 -8.77 -17.19
CA THR A 432 13.39 -7.42 -17.52
C THR A 432 14.77 -7.44 -18.20
N ALA A 433 15.51 -8.54 -18.12
CA ALA A 433 16.74 -8.76 -18.87
C ALA A 433 16.41 -9.31 -20.27
N GLN A 434 15.86 -8.45 -21.13
CA GLN A 434 15.38 -8.83 -22.45
C GLN A 434 16.40 -9.68 -23.24
N GLY A 435 15.97 -10.85 -23.69
CA GLY A 435 16.77 -11.78 -24.48
C GLY A 435 17.49 -12.86 -23.67
N PHE A 436 17.56 -12.74 -22.34
CA PHE A 436 18.07 -13.80 -21.49
C PHE A 436 17.07 -14.96 -21.42
N ASP A 437 17.51 -16.17 -21.75
CA ASP A 437 16.67 -17.37 -21.73
C ASP A 437 17.30 -18.44 -20.82
N PRO A 438 16.77 -18.66 -19.60
CA PRO A 438 17.33 -19.62 -18.66
C PRO A 438 17.34 -21.07 -19.20
N LEU A 439 16.51 -21.42 -20.17
CA LEU A 439 16.47 -22.77 -20.74
C LEU A 439 17.75 -23.10 -21.54
N LYS A 440 18.38 -22.09 -22.14
CA LYS A 440 19.66 -22.26 -22.86
C LYS A 440 20.83 -22.48 -21.89
N HIS A 441 20.65 -22.11 -20.63
CA HIS A 441 21.72 -22.01 -19.64
C HIS A 441 21.50 -22.93 -18.43
N ARG A 442 20.67 -23.96 -18.55
CA ARG A 442 20.44 -24.96 -17.51
C ARG A 442 21.75 -25.51 -16.94
N GLY A 443 21.85 -25.56 -15.61
CA GLY A 443 23.04 -26.04 -14.90
C GLY A 443 24.25 -25.10 -14.92
N LYS A 444 24.18 -23.95 -15.61
CA LYS A 444 25.23 -22.92 -15.57
C LYS A 444 25.14 -22.11 -14.28
N THR A 445 26.24 -21.49 -13.91
CA THR A 445 26.33 -20.61 -12.74
C THR A 445 26.57 -19.18 -13.23
N LEU A 446 25.65 -18.27 -12.87
CA LEU A 446 25.84 -16.83 -13.06
C LEU A 446 26.87 -16.35 -12.04
N ALA A 447 27.57 -15.25 -12.31
CA ALA A 447 28.47 -14.65 -11.32
C ALA A 447 27.66 -13.90 -10.24
N TYR A 448 26.69 -13.10 -10.67
CA TYR A 448 25.79 -12.35 -9.80
C TYR A 448 24.40 -12.22 -10.42
N VAL A 449 23.38 -12.14 -9.56
CA VAL A 449 22.05 -11.64 -9.91
C VAL A 449 21.70 -10.56 -8.90
N THR A 450 21.42 -9.36 -9.39
CA THR A 450 20.95 -8.22 -8.60
C THR A 450 19.48 -7.98 -8.90
N GLY A 451 18.73 -7.36 -7.99
CA GLY A 451 17.33 -7.05 -8.25
C GLY A 451 16.59 -6.56 -7.01
N THR A 452 15.32 -6.26 -7.15
CA THR A 452 14.45 -5.96 -6.00
C THR A 452 13.90 -7.26 -5.42
N LEU A 453 13.94 -7.38 -4.09
CA LEU A 453 13.39 -8.52 -3.38
C LEU A 453 11.87 -8.37 -3.22
N ARG A 454 11.11 -9.42 -3.53
CA ARG A 454 9.66 -9.45 -3.38
C ARG A 454 9.20 -10.72 -2.68
N ASN A 455 8.26 -10.56 -1.76
CA ASN A 455 7.55 -11.66 -1.13
C ASN A 455 6.29 -12.01 -1.93
N PHE A 456 5.99 -13.28 -2.09
CA PHE A 456 4.74 -13.77 -2.67
C PHE A 456 4.15 -14.84 -1.75
N SER A 457 3.00 -14.54 -1.15
CA SER A 457 2.25 -15.51 -0.35
C SER A 457 1.66 -16.61 -1.24
N GLY A 458 2.02 -17.88 -1.01
CA GLY A 458 1.40 -19.01 -1.72
C GLY A 458 2.19 -20.30 -1.83
N GLY A 459 3.36 -20.43 -1.20
CA GLY A 459 4.19 -21.64 -1.28
C GLY A 459 5.19 -21.82 -0.14
N SER A 460 6.18 -22.68 -0.34
CA SER A 460 7.31 -22.91 0.58
C SER A 460 8.55 -22.07 0.27
N LEU A 461 8.56 -21.38 -0.88
CA LEU A 461 9.59 -20.44 -1.31
C LEU A 461 8.89 -19.14 -1.68
N ASN A 462 8.93 -18.16 -0.78
CA ASN A 462 8.12 -16.94 -0.93
C ASN A 462 8.93 -15.75 -1.45
N TRP A 463 10.26 -15.86 -1.52
CA TRP A 463 11.14 -14.75 -1.89
C TRP A 463 11.65 -14.87 -3.33
N THR A 464 11.38 -13.84 -4.13
CA THR A 464 11.86 -13.71 -5.52
C THR A 464 12.74 -12.47 -5.66
N ILE A 465 13.89 -12.61 -6.31
CA ILE A 465 14.69 -11.47 -6.77
C ILE A 465 14.30 -11.15 -8.21
N GLU A 466 13.73 -9.98 -8.43
CA GLU A 466 13.37 -9.52 -9.77
C GLU A 466 14.45 -8.58 -10.30
N THR A 467 15.07 -8.91 -11.44
CA THR A 467 16.02 -8.00 -12.08
C THR A 467 15.33 -6.69 -12.47
N ARG A 468 16.07 -5.59 -12.47
CA ARG A 468 15.57 -4.29 -12.95
C ARG A 468 15.80 -4.11 -14.45
N CYS A 469 16.91 -4.65 -14.94
CA CYS A 469 17.30 -4.65 -16.36
C CYS A 469 18.39 -5.71 -16.61
N ALA A 470 18.90 -5.82 -17.84
CA ALA A 470 19.96 -6.77 -18.18
C ALA A 470 21.28 -6.57 -17.41
N GLU A 471 21.58 -5.34 -16.97
CA GLU A 471 22.79 -5.03 -16.20
C GLU A 471 22.84 -5.66 -14.80
N ASP A 472 21.69 -6.12 -14.30
CA ASP A 472 21.60 -6.85 -13.04
C ASP A 472 22.06 -8.33 -13.16
N LEU A 473 22.29 -8.83 -14.39
CA LEU A 473 22.79 -10.18 -14.65
C LEU A 473 24.27 -10.18 -15.04
N VAL A 474 25.09 -10.85 -14.24
CA VAL A 474 26.54 -10.96 -14.51
C VAL A 474 26.89 -12.39 -14.91
N CYS A 475 27.38 -12.59 -16.15
CA CYS A 475 27.80 -13.89 -16.65
C CYS A 475 28.70 -13.76 -17.89
N THR A 476 29.44 -14.82 -18.23
CA THR A 476 30.38 -14.84 -19.39
C THR A 476 29.94 -15.78 -20.51
N PHE A 477 28.75 -16.37 -20.43
CA PHE A 477 28.27 -17.39 -21.36
C PHE A 477 27.09 -16.92 -22.23
N ASP A 478 26.58 -15.71 -21.99
CA ASP A 478 25.53 -15.07 -22.77
C ASP A 478 25.90 -13.58 -22.93
N ASP A 479 25.76 -13.04 -24.14
CA ASP A 479 26.07 -11.65 -24.46
C ASP A 479 25.04 -10.66 -23.89
N VAL A 480 23.88 -11.15 -23.41
CA VAL A 480 22.89 -10.35 -22.68
C VAL A 480 23.39 -9.96 -21.29
N CYS A 481 24.21 -10.80 -20.66
CA CYS A 481 24.79 -10.49 -19.36
C CYS A 481 25.90 -9.45 -19.47
N VAL A 482 26.07 -8.63 -18.43
CA VAL A 482 27.29 -7.84 -18.28
C VAL A 482 28.45 -8.74 -17.79
N PRO A 483 29.70 -8.46 -18.18
CA PRO A 483 30.84 -9.31 -17.83
C PRO A 483 31.28 -9.14 -16.37
N GLU A 484 31.01 -7.99 -15.75
CA GLU A 484 31.36 -7.64 -14.37
C GLU A 484 30.22 -6.85 -13.73
N PRO A 485 30.04 -6.91 -12.40
CA PRO A 485 28.96 -6.18 -11.74
C PRO A 485 29.18 -4.67 -11.85
N LEU A 486 28.14 -3.96 -12.29
CA LEU A 486 28.12 -2.50 -12.26
C LEU A 486 27.75 -1.97 -10.86
N PRO A 487 28.27 -0.81 -10.46
CA PRO A 487 27.84 -0.13 -9.23
C PRO A 487 26.36 0.25 -9.26
N SER A 488 25.71 0.29 -8.08
CA SER A 488 24.27 0.67 -7.97
C SER A 488 23.93 2.03 -8.55
N HIS A 489 24.89 2.96 -8.54
CA HIS A 489 24.71 4.31 -9.04
C HIS A 489 24.80 4.43 -10.57
N SER A 490 25.14 3.36 -11.27
CA SER A 490 25.19 3.30 -12.73
C SER A 490 24.38 2.16 -13.34
N ALA A 491 24.05 1.13 -12.55
CA ALA A 491 23.31 -0.04 -12.99
C ALA A 491 21.79 0.22 -13.00
N CYS A 492 21.16 0.00 -14.16
CA CYS A 492 19.72 0.14 -14.40
C CYS A 492 19.17 1.54 -14.02
N ILE A 493 19.97 2.58 -14.23
CA ILE A 493 19.57 3.98 -13.97
C ILE A 493 18.95 4.67 -15.19
N ALA A 494 19.04 4.04 -16.37
CA ALA A 494 18.52 4.60 -17.59
C ALA A 494 16.99 4.78 -17.47
N PRO A 495 16.43 5.84 -18.07
CA PRO A 495 14.99 6.07 -18.02
C PRO A 495 14.31 4.97 -18.80
N ALA A 496 13.22 4.43 -18.25
CA ALA A 496 12.35 3.53 -19.00
C ALA A 496 11.98 4.20 -20.33
N THR A 497 12.43 3.64 -21.44
CA THR A 497 12.05 4.16 -22.76
C THR A 497 10.70 3.57 -23.16
N GLU A 498 9.97 4.20 -24.08
CA GLU A 498 8.70 3.64 -24.63
C GLU A 498 8.87 2.23 -25.26
N GLY A 499 10.10 1.71 -25.38
CA GLY A 499 10.41 0.35 -25.82
C GLY A 499 10.78 -0.65 -24.70
N ASP A 500 10.74 -0.25 -23.43
CA ASP A 500 10.85 -1.20 -22.32
C ASP A 500 9.53 -1.96 -22.19
N ASN A 501 9.60 -3.26 -22.50
CA ASN A 501 8.47 -4.18 -22.50
C ASN A 501 7.94 -4.50 -21.09
N ASP A 502 8.29 -3.71 -20.07
CA ASP A 502 7.63 -3.76 -18.77
C ASP A 502 6.11 -3.57 -18.94
N ALA A 503 5.64 -2.93 -20.03
CA ALA A 503 4.22 -2.92 -20.41
C ALA A 503 3.57 -4.30 -20.68
N GLY A 504 4.33 -5.41 -20.64
CA GLY A 504 3.93 -6.69 -21.22
C GLY A 504 3.96 -7.93 -20.34
N SER A 505 4.32 -7.88 -19.06
CA SER A 505 4.27 -9.07 -18.18
C SER A 505 3.26 -8.92 -17.06
N ASN A 506 1.98 -9.11 -17.41
CA ASN A 506 0.94 -9.59 -16.51
C ASN A 506 0.42 -10.93 -17.04
#